data_AF-A0A961TFS6-F1
#
_entry.id   AF-A0A961TFS6-F1
#
_cell.length_a   1.000
_cell.length_b   1.000
_cell.length_c   1.000
_cell.angle_alpha   90.00
_cell.angle_beta   90.00
_cell.angle_gamma   90.00
#
_symmetry.space_group_name_H-M   'P 1'
#
loop_
_entity.id
_entity.type
_entity.pdbx_description
1 polymer ?
#
loop_
_entity_poly.entity_id
_entity_poly.type
_entity_poly.pdbx_seq_one_letter_code
_entity_poly.pdbx_strand_id
1 'polypeptide(L)' 'RKDRSCVGNELNTMPGFTDISMYSRAMAASGVSDPEIIDRLVAHGLARAGRHQG' A
#
# COMPACT_ATOMS: atom_id res chain seq x y z
N ARG A 1 4.67 21.55 15.37
CA ARG A 1 5.71 21.43 16.43
C ARG A 1 7.08 21.55 15.76
N LYS A 2 8.07 22.22 16.38
CA LYS A 2 9.43 22.40 15.83
C LYS A 2 10.36 21.20 16.09
N ASP A 3 9.82 20.13 16.68
CA ASP A 3 10.54 18.95 17.19
C ASP A 3 10.59 17.76 16.22
N ARG A 4 10.07 17.92 14.98
CA ARG A 4 9.90 16.82 14.02
C ARG A 4 9.02 15.66 14.54
N SER A 5 8.16 15.90 15.52
CA SER A 5 7.22 14.88 15.99
C SER A 5 6.17 14.53 14.93
N CYS A 6 5.81 13.25 14.87
CA CYS A 6 4.78 12.69 14.00
C CYS A 6 3.71 12.02 14.86
N VAL A 7 2.45 12.28 14.57
CA VAL A 7 1.31 11.63 15.23
C VAL A 7 0.47 10.97 14.13
N GLY A 8 0.25 9.66 14.25
CA GLY A 8 -0.62 8.94 13.32
C GLY A 8 -2.07 9.37 13.51
N ASN A 9 -2.72 9.81 12.43
CA ASN A 9 -4.14 10.14 12.46
C ASN A 9 -5.00 8.87 12.24
N GLU A 10 -4.76 8.19 11.13
CA GLU A 10 -5.51 7.02 10.71
C GLU A 10 -4.62 6.07 9.92
N LEU A 11 -4.85 4.77 10.09
CA LEU A 11 -4.25 3.72 9.28
C LEU A 11 -5.34 3.09 8.41
N ASN A 12 -5.18 3.19 7.10
CA ASN A 12 -6.10 2.61 6.13
C ASN A 12 -5.57 1.25 5.65
N THR A 13 -6.33 0.18 5.84
CA THR A 13 -5.98 -1.18 5.37
C THR A 13 -6.42 -1.45 3.94
N MET A 14 -7.40 -0.69 3.45
CA MET A 14 -7.86 -0.68 2.06
C MET A 14 -7.91 0.76 1.55
N PRO A 15 -6.75 1.34 1.17
CA PRO A 15 -6.74 2.67 0.59
C PRO A 15 -7.43 2.68 -0.78
N GLY A 16 -7.88 3.86 -1.21
CA GLY A 16 -8.35 4.06 -2.58
C GLY A 16 -7.27 3.69 -3.60
N PHE A 17 -7.69 3.10 -4.72
CA PHE A 17 -6.81 2.55 -5.76
C PHE A 17 -7.25 2.99 -7.16
N THR A 18 -7.62 4.25 -7.29
CA THR A 18 -7.84 4.92 -8.57
C THR A 18 -6.66 5.85 -8.88
N ASP A 19 -6.50 6.27 -10.12
CA ASP A 19 -5.39 7.15 -10.54
C ASP A 19 -5.31 8.47 -9.74
N ILE A 20 -6.42 8.93 -9.17
CA ILE A 20 -6.48 10.13 -8.32
C ILE A 20 -6.23 9.85 -6.83
N SER A 21 -6.16 8.58 -6.43
CA SER A 21 -6.00 8.16 -5.04
C SER A 21 -4.60 8.47 -4.52
N MET A 22 -4.52 8.92 -3.26
CA MET A 22 -3.24 9.28 -2.63
C MET A 22 -2.26 8.11 -2.56
N TYR A 23 -2.75 6.88 -2.37
CA TYR A 23 -1.92 5.69 -2.33
C TYR A 23 -1.24 5.42 -3.69
N SER A 24 -2.01 5.35 -4.78
CA SER A 24 -1.47 5.22 -6.15
C SER A 24 -0.48 6.33 -6.49
N ARG A 25 -0.84 7.60 -6.20
CA ARG A 25 0.04 8.75 -6.46
C ARG A 25 1.36 8.69 -5.68
N ALA A 26 1.34 8.28 -4.41
CA ALA A 26 2.55 8.16 -3.59
C ALA A 26 3.47 7.03 -4.10
N MET A 27 2.90 5.90 -4.49
CA MET A 27 3.65 4.78 -5.08
C MET A 27 4.26 5.16 -6.44
N ALA A 28 3.50 5.84 -7.29
CA ALA A 28 4.00 6.35 -8.57
C ALA A 28 5.16 7.35 -8.38
N ALA A 29 5.06 8.26 -7.39
CA ALA A 29 6.16 9.17 -7.04
C ALA A 29 7.41 8.44 -6.52
N SER A 30 7.25 7.23 -5.99
CA SER A 30 8.35 6.34 -5.60
C SER A 30 8.88 5.45 -6.75
N GLY A 31 8.30 5.58 -7.95
CA GLY A 31 8.70 4.81 -9.13
C GLY A 31 8.02 3.46 -9.29
N VAL A 32 6.93 3.19 -8.57
CA VAL A 32 6.17 1.93 -8.65
C VAL A 32 4.87 2.18 -9.41
N SER A 33 4.65 1.43 -10.48
CA SER A 33 3.44 1.57 -11.33
C SER A 33 2.21 0.86 -10.72
N ASP A 34 1.00 1.30 -11.04
CA ASP A 34 -0.22 0.65 -10.55
C ASP A 34 -0.31 -0.86 -10.88
N PRO A 35 0.02 -1.34 -12.11
CA PRO A 35 0.09 -2.77 -12.39
C PRO A 35 1.05 -3.51 -11.46
N GLU A 36 2.22 -2.94 -11.19
CA GLU A 36 3.22 -3.54 -10.30
C GLU A 36 2.72 -3.63 -8.85
N ILE A 37 1.97 -2.62 -8.39
CA ILE A 37 1.35 -2.68 -7.06
C ILE A 37 0.33 -3.83 -6.99
N ILE A 38 -0.51 -3.98 -8.02
CA ILE A 38 -1.49 -5.07 -8.09
C ILE A 38 -0.79 -6.43 -8.05
N ASP A 39 0.25 -6.62 -8.87
CA ASP A 39 1.04 -7.85 -8.91
C ASP A 39 1.61 -8.19 -7.52
N ARG A 40 2.19 -7.20 -6.84
CA ARG A 40 2.73 -7.37 -5.49
C ARG A 40 1.64 -7.74 -4.47
N LEU A 41 0.49 -7.07 -4.48
CA LEU A 41 -0.61 -7.35 -3.56
C LEU A 41 -1.19 -8.77 -3.75
N VAL A 42 -1.38 -9.19 -5.01
CA VAL A 42 -1.87 -10.53 -5.35
C VAL A 42 -0.87 -11.59 -4.89
N ALA A 43 0.41 -11.42 -5.23
CA ALA A 43 1.47 -12.33 -4.81
C ALA A 43 1.55 -12.46 -3.27
N HIS A 44 1.46 -11.34 -2.55
CA HIS A 44 1.42 -11.34 -1.09
C HIS A 44 0.19 -12.08 -0.52
N GLY A 45 -0.97 -11.92 -1.16
CA GLY A 45 -2.20 -12.62 -0.80
C GLY A 45 -2.06 -14.14 -0.92
N LEU A 46 -1.59 -14.62 -2.08
CA LEU A 46 -1.37 -16.04 -2.34
C LEU A 46 -0.34 -16.64 -1.36
N ALA A 47 0.79 -15.96 -1.16
CA ALA A 47 1.83 -16.41 -0.22
C ALA A 47 1.29 -16.52 1.21
N ARG A 48 0.42 -15.60 1.64
CA ARG A 48 -0.20 -15.65 2.97
C ARG A 48 -1.22 -16.77 3.09
N ALA A 49 -2.02 -17.01 2.05
CA ALA A 49 -2.98 -18.09 2.01
C ALA A 49 -2.30 -19.47 2.11
N GLY A 50 -1.18 -19.67 1.39
CA GLY A 50 -0.40 -20.92 1.47
C GLY A 50 0.16 -21.20 2.86
N ARG A 51 0.51 -20.17 3.64
CA ARG A 51 0.94 -20.33 5.04
C ARG A 51 -0.18 -20.72 6.01
N HIS A 52 -1.44 -20.41 5.67
CA HIS A 52 -2.59 -20.74 6.52
C HIS A 52 -3.15 -22.14 6.25
N GLN A 53 -2.67 -22.83 5.22
CA GLN A 53 -3.12 -24.19 4.85
C GLN A 53 -2.18 -25.29 5.36
N GLY A 54 -1.20 -24.94 6.20
CA GLY A 54 -0.27 -25.86 6.86
C GLY A 54 -0.51 -25.96 8.36
#